data_AF-A0A349PUN2-F1
#
_entry.id   AF-A0A349PUN2-F1
#
_cell.length_a   1.000
_cell.length_b   1.000
_cell.length_c   1.000
_cell.angle_alpha   90.00
_cell.angle_beta   90.00
_cell.angle_gamma   90.00
#
_symmetry.space_group_name_H-M   'P 1'
#
loop_
_entity.id
_entity.type
_entity.pdbx_description
1 polymer ?
#
loop_
_entity_poly.entity_id
_entity_poly.type
_entity_poly.pdbx_seq_one_letter_code
_entity_poly.pdbx_strand_id
1 'polypeptide(L)' 'MIKEIEIQGCVTVPEEVSGDDFIDKFLAFIEENNWSFGGGYRTIIDGYYMNEDGTRGKHVLDA' A
#
# COMPACT_ATOMS: atom_id res chain seq x y z
N MET A 1 22.51 -12.59 -8.79
CA MET A 1 22.52 -11.84 -7.51
C MET A 1 21.21 -11.07 -7.47
N ILE A 2 20.44 -11.19 -6.40
CA ILE A 2 19.19 -10.45 -6.22
C ILE A 2 19.52 -9.23 -5.35
N LYS A 3 19.01 -8.05 -5.74
CA LYS A 3 19.13 -6.80 -4.98
C LYS A 3 17.72 -6.25 -4.77
N GLU A 4 17.34 -6.04 -3.52
CA GLU A 4 16.05 -5.50 -3.12
C GLU A 4 16.23 -4.21 -2.32
N ILE A 5 15.20 -3.35 -2.31
CA ILE A 5 15.15 -2.14 -1.51
C ILE A 5 13.86 -2.20 -0.69
N GLU A 6 13.99 -2.19 0.63
CA GLU A 6 12.84 -2.07 1.54
C GLU A 6 12.42 -0.60 1.64
N ILE A 7 11.11 -0.34 1.51
CA ILE A 7 10.51 0.98 1.68
C ILE A 7 9.52 0.90 2.83
N GLN A 8 9.82 1.61 3.93
CA GLN A 8 8.94 1.71 5.10
C GLN A 8 8.29 3.10 5.14
N GLY A 9 6.96 3.17 5.08
CA GLY A 9 6.23 4.42 5.12
C GLY A 9 4.78 4.29 4.65
N CYS A 10 4.06 5.41 4.67
CA CYS A 10 2.71 5.53 4.14
C CYS A 10 2.68 6.57 3.03
N VAL A 11 1.90 6.31 1.98
CA VAL A 11 1.59 7.30 0.95
C VAL A 11 0.22 7.90 1.28
N THR A 12 0.13 9.23 1.36
CA THR A 12 -1.14 9.92 1.49
C THR A 12 -1.70 10.21 0.10
N VAL A 13 -2.91 9.73 -0.16
CA VAL A 13 -3.65 9.96 -1.41
C VAL A 13 -4.98 10.67 -1.09
N PRO A 14 -5.60 11.35 -2.07
CA PRO A 14 -6.97 11.86 -1.92
C PRO A 14 -7.96 10.74 -1.53
N GLU A 15 -9.01 11.07 -0.78
CA GLU A 15 -9.98 10.10 -0.24
C GLU A 15 -10.70 9.30 -1.33
N GLU A 16 -10.91 9.91 -2.49
CA GLU A 16 -11.54 9.30 -3.65
C GLU A 16 -10.68 8.22 -4.33
N VAL A 17 -9.39 8.13 -4.02
CA VAL A 17 -8.49 7.13 -4.60
C VAL A 17 -8.62 5.83 -3.82
N SER A 18 -9.11 4.78 -4.49
CA SER A 18 -9.18 3.45 -3.90
C SER A 18 -7.79 2.82 -3.76
N GLY A 19 -7.68 1.81 -2.89
CA GLY A 19 -6.45 1.02 -2.75
C GLY A 19 -6.08 0.32 -4.06
N ASP A 20 -7.07 -0.15 -4.81
CA ASP A 20 -6.90 -0.77 -6.13
C ASP A 20 -6.36 0.22 -7.17
N ASP A 21 -6.97 1.40 -7.30
CA ASP A 21 -6.50 2.45 -8.23
C ASP A 21 -5.06 2.89 -7.91
N PHE A 22 -4.70 2.93 -6.63
CA PHE A 22 -3.35 3.23 -6.21
C PHE A 22 -2.37 2.11 -6.56
N ILE A 23 -2.70 0.86 -6.23
CA ILE A 23 -1.80 -0.27 -6.46
C ILE A 23 -1.56 -0.49 -7.96
N ASP A 24 -2.57 -0.31 -8.81
CA ASP A 24 -2.43 -0.44 -10.26
C ASP A 24 -1.44 0.59 -10.81
N LYS A 25 -1.54 1.86 -10.38
CA LYS A 25 -0.60 2.92 -10.77
C LYS A 25 0.81 2.67 -10.24
N PHE A 26 0.93 2.20 -9.00
CA PHE A 26 2.21 1.88 -8.40
C PHE A 26 2.90 0.74 -9.14
N LEU A 27 2.19 -0.37 -9.40
CA LEU A 27 2.72 -1.51 -10.12
C LEU A 27 3.10 -1.14 -11.55
N ALA A 28 2.30 -0.34 -12.25
CA ALA A 28 2.64 0.16 -13.58
C ALA A 28 4.00 0.89 -13.59
N PHE A 29 4.23 1.80 -12.62
CA PHE A 29 5.51 2.48 -12.47
C PHE A 29 6.68 1.53 -12.21
N ILE A 30 6.49 0.51 -11.36
CA ILE A 30 7.52 -0.49 -11.05
C ILE A 30 7.87 -1.31 -12.31
N GLU A 31 6.85 -1.77 -13.04
CA GLU A 31 7.00 -2.61 -14.22
C GLU A 31 7.63 -1.84 -15.41
N GLU A 32 7.28 -0.57 -15.59
CA GLU A 32 7.90 0.32 -16.60
C GLU A 32 9.42 0.45 -16.43
N ASN A 33 9.94 0.21 -15.22
CA ASN A 33 11.36 0.23 -14.90
C ASN A 33 12.02 -1.16 -14.92
N ASN A 34 11.32 -2.20 -15.39
CA ASN A 34 11.73 -3.61 -15.33
C ASN A 34 12.04 -4.09 -13.91
N TRP A 35 11.32 -3.56 -12.92
CA TRP A 35 11.40 -4.01 -11.53
C TRP A 35 10.23 -4.93 -11.21
N SER A 36 10.30 -5.54 -10.04
CA SER A 36 9.22 -6.36 -9.48
C SER A 36 8.97 -5.92 -8.05
N PHE A 37 7.70 -5.77 -7.67
CA PHE A 37 7.32 -5.52 -6.29
C PHE A 37 6.78 -6.82 -5.67
N GLY A 38 7.47 -7.33 -4.66
CA GLY A 38 7.00 -8.47 -3.86
C GLY A 38 6.33 -7.98 -2.58
N GLY A 39 5.03 -8.23 -2.42
CA GLY A 39 4.29 -7.85 -1.22
C GLY A 39 2.82 -7.58 -1.46
N GLY A 40 2.15 -7.07 -0.43
CA GLY A 40 0.78 -6.58 -0.49
C GLY A 40 0.69 -5.17 0.07
N TYR A 41 -0.48 -4.56 -0.04
CA TYR A 41 -0.76 -3.24 0.50
C TYR A 41 -1.87 -3.34 1.56
N ARG A 42 -2.00 -2.31 2.40
CA ARG A 42 -3.09 -2.16 3.38
C ARG A 42 -3.56 -0.72 3.38
N THR A 43 -4.88 -0.52 3.36
CA THR A 43 -5.48 0.80 3.49
C THR A 43 -5.49 1.23 4.95
N ILE A 44 -5.09 2.48 5.22
CA ILE A 44 -5.16 3.08 6.56
C ILE A 44 -6.04 4.32 6.47
N ILE A 45 -7.05 4.39 7.34
CA ILE A 45 -7.93 5.56 7.47
C ILE A 45 -7.95 5.98 8.94
N ASP A 46 -7.69 7.26 9.21
CA ASP A 46 -7.60 7.84 10.57
C ASP A 46 -6.69 7.05 11.52
N GLY A 47 -5.60 6.45 11.00
CA GLY A 47 -4.68 5.65 11.80
C GLY A 47 -5.13 4.22 12.08
N TYR A 48 -6.19 3.73 11.45
CA TYR A 48 -6.64 2.33 11.56
C TYR A 48 -6.41 1.58 10.27
N TYR A 49 -5.89 0.35 10.37
CA TYR A 49 -5.89 -0.57 9.24
C TYR A 49 -7.33 -0.95 8.89
N MET A 50 -7.67 -0.94 7.60
CA MET A 50 -8.99 -1.33 7.12
C MET A 50 -8.99 -2.82 6.76
N ASN A 51 -10.04 -3.53 7.19
CA ASN A 51 -10.32 -4.90 6.80
C ASN A 51 -11.01 -4.94 5.43
N GLU A 52 -11.01 -6.11 4.79
CA GLU A 52 -11.67 -6.32 3.48
C GLU A 52 -13.19 -6.08 3.52
N ASP A 53 -13.83 -6.25 4.68
CA ASP A 53 -15.25 -5.97 4.90
C ASP A 53 -15.56 -4.48 5.17
N GLY A 54 -14.55 -3.62 5.10
CA GLY A 54 -14.65 -2.17 5.34
C GLY A 54 -14.65 -1.77 6.82
N THR A 55 -14.53 -2.71 7.76
CA THR A 55 -14.43 -2.39 9.19
C THR A 55 -13.02 -1.94 9.58
N ARG A 56 -12.93 -1.18 10.69
CA ARG A 56 -11.65 -0.78 11.28
C ARG A 56 -11.03 -1.95 12.04
N GLY A 57 -9.79 -2.29 11.71
CA GLY A 57 -8.92 -3.21 12.43
C GLY A 57 -8.13 -2.52 13.55
N LYS A 58 -6.89 -2.97 13.76
CA LYS A 58 -5.99 -2.39 14.77
C LYS A 58 -5.57 -0.97 14.40
N HIS A 59 -5.34 -0.13 15.42
CA HIS A 59 -4.67 1.15 15.22
C HIS A 59 -3.20 0.92 14.84
N VAL A 60 -2.62 1.76 13.98
CA VAL A 60 -1.25 1.60 13.45
C VAL A 60 -0.17 1.67 14.53
N LEU A 61 -0.47 2.27 15.67
CA LEU A 61 0.43 2.36 16.84
C LEU A 61 0.35 1.14 17.77
N ASP A 62 -0.64 0.26 17.58
CA ASP A 62 -0.82 -0.96 18.39
C ASP A 62 -0.25 -2.21 17.67
N ALA A 63 0.43 -2.01 16.54
CA ALA A 63 0.94 -3.06 15.64
C ALA A 63 2.39 -3.46 15.94
#